data_AF-A0A4R9JJR9-F1
#
_entry.id   AF-A0A4R9JJR9-F1
#
_cell.length_a   1.000
_cell.length_b   1.000
_cell.length_c   1.000
_cell.angle_alpha   90.00
_cell.angle_beta   90.00
_cell.angle_gamma   90.00
#
_symmetry.space_group_name_H-M   'P 1'
#
loop_
_entity.id
_entity.type
_entity.pdbx_description
1 polymer ?
#
loop_
_entity_poly.entity_id
_entity_poly.type
_entity_poly.pdbx_seq_one_letter_code
_entity_poly.pdbx_strand_id
1 'polypeptide(L)'
;MNYRPNVLVLIHIMLVLLVCNCAAFPDPVTSKERKFQPINREKVRLLFTGFYRYEKEKNTIHNTLIKRGLLEDPSSQLELELILQKKEPVYQYLFLHRVNILLTFFTGGFVPSHIRTEQTLTFRYSKLGVIERESVYEIGMDQWRGIPVIIFMITQWPNRIYKEQLIDATELEMKDI
;
A
#
# COMPACT_ATOMS: atom_id res chain seq x y z
N MET A 1 -2.13 41.36 -26.89
CA MET A 1 -2.06 40.95 -25.47
C MET A 1 -0.76 40.18 -25.24
N ASN A 2 0.29 40.86 -24.75
CA ASN A 2 1.54 40.21 -24.37
C ASN A 2 1.38 39.56 -23.00
N TYR A 3 0.97 38.28 -22.97
CA TYR A 3 1.05 37.49 -21.75
C TYR A 3 2.52 37.36 -21.36
N ARG A 4 2.89 37.96 -20.22
CA ARG A 4 4.26 37.89 -19.70
C ARG A 4 4.58 36.42 -19.39
N PRO A 5 5.67 35.84 -19.92
CA PRO A 5 6.03 34.44 -19.70
C PRO A 5 6.14 34.08 -18.21
N ASN A 6 6.49 35.05 -17.36
CA ASN A 6 6.58 34.89 -15.91
C ASN A 6 5.24 34.53 -15.22
N VAL A 7 4.10 34.98 -15.77
CA VAL A 7 2.77 34.67 -15.19
C VAL A 7 2.37 33.23 -15.49
N LEU A 8 2.66 32.76 -16.71
CA LEU A 8 2.43 31.37 -17.12
C LEU A 8 3.29 30.39 -16.31
N VAL A 9 4.56 30.75 -16.06
CA VAL A 9 5.48 29.98 -15.21
C VAL A 9 4.97 29.95 -13.76
N LEU A 10 4.52 31.08 -13.21
CA LEU A 10 3.96 31.12 -11.86
C LEU A 10 2.71 30.25 -11.72
N ILE A 11 1.80 30.30 -12.70
CA ILE A 11 0.60 29.45 -12.75
C ILE A 11 0.99 27.97 -12.85
N HIS A 12 1.99 27.62 -13.66
CA HIS A 12 2.50 26.25 -13.74
C HIS A 12 3.10 25.77 -12.42
N ILE A 13 3.91 26.59 -11.75
CA ILE A 13 4.49 26.26 -10.44
C ILE A 13 3.38 26.07 -9.40
N MET A 14 2.37 26.95 -9.38
CA MET A 14 1.20 26.82 -8.50
C MET A 14 0.42 25.53 -8.76
N LEU A 15 0.19 25.18 -10.04
CA LEU A 15 -0.48 23.93 -10.43
C LEU A 15 0.32 22.71 -9.98
N VAL A 16 1.64 22.68 -10.22
CA VAL A 16 2.52 21.58 -9.80
C VAL A 16 2.54 21.46 -8.29
N LEU A 17 2.63 22.57 -7.56
CA LEU A 17 2.54 22.58 -6.10
C LEU A 17 1.18 22.03 -5.63
N LEU A 18 0.08 22.35 -6.32
CA LEU A 18 -1.26 21.84 -5.97
C LEU A 18 -1.36 20.31 -6.03
N VAL A 19 -0.68 19.67 -7.01
CA VAL A 19 -0.68 18.20 -7.16
C VAL A 19 0.34 17.53 -6.22
N CYS A 20 1.38 18.24 -5.81
CA CYS A 20 2.48 17.74 -4.98
C CYS A 20 2.32 18.13 -3.49
N ASN A 21 1.15 17.85 -2.91
CA ASN A 21 0.82 18.21 -1.53
C ASN A 21 0.44 16.99 -0.69
N CYS A 22 1.04 15.82 -0.88
CA CYS A 22 0.61 14.60 -0.18
C CYS A 22 1.76 13.92 0.55
N ALA A 23 1.58 13.61 1.83
CA ALA A 23 2.44 12.70 2.57
C ALA A 23 1.61 11.57 3.19
N ALA A 24 2.17 10.37 3.21
CA ALA A 24 1.61 9.21 3.89
C ALA A 24 2.50 8.83 5.05
N PHE A 25 1.91 8.62 6.22
CA PHE A 25 2.58 8.09 7.39
C PHE A 25 2.12 6.65 7.59
N PRO A 26 3.04 5.66 7.48
CA PRO A 26 2.68 4.26 7.61
C PRO A 26 2.41 3.87 9.06
N ASP A 27 1.44 2.99 9.24
CA ASP A 27 1.32 2.20 10.45
C ASP A 27 2.33 1.05 10.44
N PRO A 28 2.73 0.55 11.62
CA PRO A 28 3.44 -0.72 11.70
C PRO A 28 2.58 -1.82 11.08
N VAL A 29 3.19 -2.65 10.23
CA VAL A 29 2.54 -3.84 9.70
C VAL A 29 2.28 -4.81 10.84
N THR A 30 1.02 -5.19 11.04
CA THR A 30 0.60 -6.11 12.10
C THR A 30 -0.02 -7.38 11.52
N SER A 31 0.14 -8.51 12.21
CA SER A 31 -0.50 -9.78 11.83
C SER A 31 -1.64 -10.10 12.77
N LYS A 32 -2.81 -10.46 12.22
CA LYS A 32 -3.99 -10.87 13.01
C LYS A 32 -4.02 -12.35 13.31
N GLU A 33 -3.54 -13.18 12.38
CA GLU A 33 -3.60 -14.64 12.48
C GLU A 33 -2.22 -15.23 12.17
N ARG A 34 -1.35 -15.31 13.19
CA ARG A 34 -0.09 -16.08 13.08
C ARG A 34 -0.35 -17.51 13.56
N LYS A 35 -0.48 -18.45 12.63
CA LYS A 35 -0.37 -19.88 12.97
C LYS A 35 1.10 -20.31 12.83
N PHE A 36 1.68 -20.74 13.94
CA PHE A 36 3.10 -21.09 14.12
C PHE A 36 3.56 -22.37 13.42
N GLN A 37 2.82 -22.93 12.45
CA GLN A 37 3.30 -24.11 11.76
C GLN A 37 4.28 -23.68 10.66
N PRO A 38 5.60 -23.94 10.80
CA PRO A 38 6.56 -23.61 9.77
C PRO A 38 6.22 -24.44 8.54
N ILE A 39 6.17 -23.77 7.39
CA ILE A 39 6.06 -24.45 6.11
C ILE A 39 7.49 -24.69 5.66
N ASN A 40 7.86 -25.96 5.44
CA ASN A 40 9.17 -26.26 4.87
C ASN A 40 9.32 -25.51 3.54
N ARG A 41 10.55 -25.15 3.16
CA ARG A 41 10.91 -24.53 1.87
C ARG A 41 10.66 -25.48 0.70
N GLU A 42 9.42 -25.88 0.53
CA GLU A 42 8.95 -26.81 -0.47
C GLU A 42 8.63 -26.04 -1.75
N LYS A 43 8.57 -26.78 -2.84
CA LYS A 43 8.18 -26.23 -4.13
C LYS A 43 6.70 -25.84 -4.05
N VAL A 44 6.38 -24.58 -4.31
CA VAL A 44 5.00 -24.08 -4.28
C VAL A 44 4.62 -23.45 -5.60
N ARG A 45 3.33 -23.54 -5.94
CA ARG A 45 2.72 -22.77 -7.00
C ARG A 45 2.30 -21.41 -6.45
N LEU A 46 2.81 -20.32 -7.03
CA LEU A 46 2.45 -18.97 -6.63
C LEU A 46 1.21 -18.48 -7.39
N LEU A 47 0.24 -17.94 -6.66
CA LEU A 47 -0.95 -17.31 -7.21
C LEU A 47 -1.14 -15.92 -6.61
N PHE A 48 -1.49 -14.94 -7.44
CA PHE A 48 -1.67 -13.55 -7.00
C PHE A 48 -3.09 -13.10 -7.32
N THR A 49 -3.86 -12.80 -6.27
CA THR A 49 -5.25 -12.37 -6.34
C THR A 49 -5.37 -10.92 -5.87
N GLY A 50 -6.13 -10.10 -6.60
CA GLY A 50 -6.32 -8.68 -6.25
C GLY A 50 -5.22 -7.71 -6.71
N PHE A 51 -4.20 -8.20 -7.43
CA PHE A 51 -3.08 -7.40 -7.94
C PHE A 51 -3.31 -6.72 -9.31
N TYR A 52 -4.54 -6.67 -9.81
CA TYR A 52 -4.89 -6.19 -11.16
C TYR A 52 -4.38 -4.78 -11.52
N ARG A 53 -4.17 -3.89 -10.53
CA ARG A 53 -3.61 -2.54 -10.69
C ARG A 53 -2.21 -2.37 -10.09
N TYR A 54 -1.61 -3.46 -9.61
CA TYR A 54 -0.42 -3.48 -8.76
C TYR A 54 0.67 -4.42 -9.32
N GLU A 55 0.87 -4.41 -10.65
CA GLU A 55 1.81 -5.35 -11.30
C GLU A 55 3.26 -5.12 -10.87
N LYS A 56 3.65 -3.87 -10.58
CA LYS A 56 5.00 -3.54 -10.10
C LYS A 56 5.23 -4.09 -8.69
N GLU A 57 4.24 -3.97 -7.83
CA GLU A 57 4.25 -4.47 -6.46
C GLU A 57 4.24 -6.00 -6.46
N LYS A 58 3.39 -6.62 -7.27
CA LYS A 58 3.36 -8.08 -7.51
C LYS A 58 4.75 -8.60 -7.89
N ASN A 59 5.39 -8.01 -8.90
CA ASN A 59 6.74 -8.39 -9.33
C ASN A 59 7.78 -8.19 -8.22
N THR A 60 7.62 -7.15 -7.39
CA THR A 60 8.52 -6.90 -6.27
C THR A 60 8.38 -7.98 -5.20
N ILE A 61 7.14 -8.33 -4.84
CA ILE A 61 6.85 -9.39 -3.85
C ILE A 61 7.34 -10.74 -4.37
N HIS A 62 7.03 -11.10 -5.61
CA HIS A 62 7.48 -12.33 -6.26
C HIS A 62 9.01 -12.49 -6.21
N ASN A 63 9.75 -11.46 -6.63
CA ASN A 63 11.20 -11.45 -6.55
C ASN A 63 11.71 -11.55 -5.10
N THR A 64 11.00 -10.97 -4.14
CA THR A 64 11.37 -11.02 -2.72
C THR A 64 11.20 -12.43 -2.17
N LEU A 65 10.09 -13.10 -2.49
CA LEU A 65 9.84 -14.49 -2.09
C LEU A 65 10.93 -15.44 -2.62
N ILE A 66 11.25 -15.33 -3.92
CA ILE A 66 12.31 -16.15 -4.54
C ILE A 66 13.67 -15.88 -3.89
N LYS A 67 14.05 -14.61 -3.72
CA LYS A 67 15.32 -14.23 -3.07
C LYS A 67 15.44 -14.76 -1.64
N ARG A 68 14.32 -14.88 -0.93
CA ARG A 68 14.25 -15.40 0.45
C ARG A 68 14.23 -16.94 0.51
N GLY A 69 14.29 -17.62 -0.64
CA GLY A 69 14.48 -19.08 -0.73
C GLY A 69 13.22 -19.88 -1.02
N LEU A 70 12.12 -19.22 -1.43
CA LEU A 70 10.94 -19.91 -1.94
C LEU A 70 11.25 -20.54 -3.31
N LEU A 71 10.92 -21.81 -3.49
CA LEU A 71 11.06 -22.51 -4.77
C LEU A 71 9.72 -22.52 -5.49
N GLU A 72 9.65 -21.87 -6.65
CA GLU A 72 8.43 -21.86 -7.47
C GLU A 72 8.38 -23.10 -8.37
N ASP A 73 7.26 -23.84 -8.32
CA ASP A 73 6.97 -24.94 -9.24
C ASP A 73 5.49 -24.86 -9.66
N PRO A 74 5.20 -24.51 -10.93
CA PRO A 74 3.84 -24.43 -11.44
C PRO A 74 3.04 -25.74 -11.35
N SER A 75 3.73 -26.88 -11.24
CA SER A 75 3.14 -28.22 -11.14
C SER A 75 2.99 -28.73 -9.71
N SER A 76 3.40 -27.95 -8.71
CA SER A 76 3.28 -28.35 -7.31
C SER A 76 1.81 -28.50 -6.87
N GLN A 77 1.58 -29.47 -5.99
CA GLN A 77 0.30 -29.65 -5.30
C GLN A 77 0.11 -28.67 -4.14
N LEU A 78 1.20 -28.02 -3.72
CA LEU A 78 1.20 -26.95 -2.73
C LEU A 78 1.08 -25.61 -3.45
N GLU A 79 0.16 -24.80 -2.97
CA GLU A 79 -0.17 -23.51 -3.53
C GLU A 79 -0.05 -22.43 -2.46
N LEU A 80 0.64 -21.36 -2.81
CA LEU A 80 0.70 -20.13 -2.04
C LEU A 80 -0.03 -19.04 -2.82
N GLU A 81 -1.24 -18.72 -2.36
CA GLU A 81 -2.05 -17.62 -2.86
C GLU A 81 -1.77 -16.36 -2.05
N LEU A 82 -1.33 -15.29 -2.71
CA LEU A 82 -1.21 -13.96 -2.15
C LEU A 82 -2.43 -13.14 -2.55
N ILE A 83 -3.22 -12.74 -1.56
CA ILE A 83 -4.47 -12.02 -1.76
C ILE A 83 -4.30 -10.60 -1.24
N LEU A 84 -4.36 -9.63 -2.15
CA LEU A 84 -4.38 -8.21 -1.82
C LEU A 84 -5.82 -7.70 -1.82
N GLN A 85 -6.28 -7.21 -0.67
CA GLN A 85 -7.64 -6.65 -0.53
C GLN A 85 -7.56 -5.23 0.01
N LYS A 86 -8.31 -4.32 -0.64
CA LYS A 86 -8.49 -2.97 -0.14
C LYS A 86 -9.68 -2.95 0.82
N LYS A 87 -9.48 -2.40 2.00
CA LYS A 87 -10.56 -2.17 2.96
C LYS A 87 -11.20 -0.82 2.68
N GLU A 88 -12.52 -0.76 2.74
CA GLU A 88 -13.23 0.50 2.60
C GLU A 88 -12.96 1.38 3.83
N PRO A 89 -12.67 2.68 3.64
CA PRO A 89 -12.38 3.56 4.75
C PRO A 89 -13.67 3.81 5.57
N VAL A 90 -13.62 3.49 6.86
CA VAL A 90 -14.70 3.75 7.80
C VAL A 90 -14.34 4.96 8.65
N TYR A 91 -15.03 6.09 8.42
CA TYR A 91 -14.84 7.32 9.19
C TYR A 91 -15.88 7.42 10.30
N GLN A 92 -15.43 7.64 11.54
CA GLN A 92 -16.33 7.89 12.68
C GLN A 92 -17.26 9.09 12.42
N TYR A 93 -16.74 10.15 11.78
CA TYR A 93 -17.49 11.36 11.45
C TYR A 93 -17.39 11.69 9.96
N LEU A 94 -18.19 11.01 9.13
CA LEU A 94 -18.17 11.18 7.66
C LEU A 94 -18.44 12.62 7.21
N PHE A 95 -19.33 13.34 7.90
CA PHE A 95 -19.63 14.74 7.57
C PHE A 95 -18.41 15.65 7.78
N LEU A 96 -17.72 15.51 8.92
CA LEU A 96 -16.49 16.29 9.20
C LEU A 96 -15.40 15.97 8.18
N HIS A 97 -15.26 14.71 7.78
CA HIS A 97 -14.31 14.34 6.73
C HIS A 97 -14.60 15.04 5.39
N ARG A 98 -15.88 15.07 4.96
CA ARG A 98 -16.29 15.77 3.73
C ARG A 98 -16.06 17.27 3.83
N VAL A 99 -16.40 17.89 4.97
CA VAL A 99 -16.15 19.32 5.21
C VAL A 99 -14.66 19.62 5.18
N ASN A 100 -13.82 18.76 5.76
CA ASN A 100 -12.37 18.93 5.74
C ASN A 100 -11.82 18.94 4.30
N ILE A 101 -12.27 18.00 3.45
CA ILE A 101 -11.89 17.99 2.03
C ILE A 101 -12.31 19.29 1.32
N LEU A 102 -13.53 19.77 1.57
CA LEU A 102 -14.00 21.03 0.98
C LEU A 102 -13.17 22.22 1.47
N LEU A 103 -12.83 22.27 2.76
CA LEU A 103 -11.98 23.32 3.34
C LEU A 103 -10.58 23.30 2.71
N THR A 104 -9.96 22.14 2.53
CA THR A 104 -8.69 22.02 1.81
C THR A 104 -8.79 22.59 0.41
N PHE A 105 -9.87 22.27 -0.32
CA PHE A 105 -10.06 22.79 -1.68
C PHE A 105 -10.25 24.31 -1.70
N PHE A 106 -11.16 24.86 -0.90
CA PHE A 106 -11.47 26.29 -0.90
C PHE A 106 -10.35 27.15 -0.32
N THR A 107 -9.47 26.59 0.52
CA THR A 107 -8.29 27.28 1.05
C THR A 107 -7.04 27.10 0.18
N GLY A 108 -7.17 26.49 -1.00
CA GLY A 108 -6.03 26.23 -1.89
C GLY A 108 -5.00 25.28 -1.28
N GLY A 109 -5.40 24.44 -0.32
CA GLY A 109 -4.53 23.48 0.36
C GLY A 109 -3.88 23.99 1.64
N PHE A 110 -4.16 25.22 2.10
CA PHE A 110 -3.60 25.73 3.36
C PHE A 110 -4.10 24.94 4.58
N VAL A 111 -5.38 24.55 4.58
CA VAL A 111 -5.93 23.63 5.57
C VAL A 111 -5.76 22.20 5.06
N PRO A 112 -4.94 21.35 5.70
CA PRO A 112 -4.70 20.01 5.21
C PRO A 112 -5.89 19.07 5.50
N SER A 113 -6.21 18.22 4.53
CA SER A 113 -7.18 17.13 4.70
C SER A 113 -6.47 15.83 5.06
N HIS A 114 -7.19 14.97 5.77
CA HIS A 114 -6.72 13.66 6.20
C HIS A 114 -7.59 12.55 5.60
N ILE A 115 -6.93 11.51 5.09
CA ILE A 115 -7.55 10.30 4.51
C ILE A 115 -6.83 9.09 5.09
N ARG A 116 -7.59 8.13 5.61
CA ARG A 116 -7.06 6.85 6.06
C ARG A 116 -7.16 5.82 4.94
N THR A 117 -6.07 5.11 4.65
CA THR A 117 -6.07 3.99 3.71
C THR A 117 -5.68 2.72 4.43
N GLU A 118 -6.53 1.69 4.32
CA GLU A 118 -6.31 0.37 4.93
C GLU A 118 -6.43 -0.71 3.87
N GLN A 119 -5.56 -1.71 3.98
CA GLN A 119 -5.49 -2.86 3.10
C GLN A 119 -5.04 -4.08 3.89
N THR A 120 -5.31 -5.25 3.34
CA THR A 120 -4.86 -6.52 3.89
C THR A 120 -4.11 -7.30 2.83
N LEU A 121 -2.95 -7.83 3.21
CA LEU A 121 -2.18 -8.78 2.42
C LEU A 121 -2.28 -10.14 3.11
N THR A 122 -2.90 -11.09 2.43
CA THR A 122 -3.12 -12.45 2.97
C THR A 122 -2.22 -13.43 2.24
N PHE A 123 -1.52 -14.26 3.00
CA PHE A 123 -0.76 -15.40 2.52
C PHE A 123 -1.54 -16.65 2.86
N ARG A 124 -2.08 -17.31 1.84
CA ARG A 124 -2.89 -18.52 1.99
C ARG A 124 -2.16 -19.69 1.37
N TYR A 125 -1.85 -20.66 2.21
CA TYR A 125 -1.24 -21.92 1.82
C TYR A 125 -2.31 -22.98 1.72
N SER A 126 -2.39 -23.63 0.56
CA SER A 126 -3.31 -24.72 0.33
C SER A 126 -2.62 -25.92 -0.30
N LYS A 127 -3.11 -27.11 0.03
CA LYS A 127 -2.66 -28.38 -0.53
C LYS A 127 -3.85 -29.11 -1.10
N LEU A 128 -3.79 -29.43 -2.40
CA LEU A 128 -4.90 -30.12 -3.09
C LEU A 128 -6.26 -29.42 -2.89
N GLY A 129 -6.27 -28.09 -2.79
CA GLY A 129 -7.48 -27.28 -2.59
C GLY A 129 -7.95 -27.13 -1.14
N VAL A 130 -7.29 -27.77 -0.16
CA VAL A 130 -7.58 -27.60 1.27
C VAL A 130 -6.64 -26.53 1.84
N ILE A 131 -7.20 -25.50 2.49
CA ILE A 131 -6.41 -24.44 3.14
C ILE A 131 -5.75 -25.02 4.40
N GLU A 132 -4.42 -25.04 4.43
CA GLU A 132 -3.63 -25.53 5.56
C GLU A 132 -3.27 -24.38 6.51
N ARG A 133 -2.88 -23.23 5.96
CA ARG A 133 -2.47 -22.03 6.71
C ARG A 133 -2.93 -20.76 6.01
N GLU A 134 -3.33 -19.79 6.81
CA GLU A 134 -3.65 -18.45 6.35
C GLU A 134 -3.02 -17.45 7.31
N SER A 135 -2.24 -16.51 6.77
CA SER A 135 -1.60 -15.43 7.52
C SER A 135 -2.10 -14.11 6.96
N VAL A 136 -2.76 -13.31 7.80
CA VAL A 136 -3.34 -12.01 7.39
C VAL A 136 -2.52 -10.87 7.99
N TYR A 137 -2.00 -10.01 7.11
CA TYR A 137 -1.26 -8.81 7.46
C TYR A 137 -2.08 -7.56 7.17
N GLU A 138 -2.21 -6.70 8.16
CA GLU A 138 -2.88 -5.41 8.01
C GLU A 138 -1.86 -4.33 7.66
N ILE A 139 -2.17 -3.57 6.60
CA ILE A 139 -1.36 -2.48 6.09
C ILE A 139 -2.21 -1.22 6.11
N GLY A 140 -1.80 -0.24 6.90
CA GLY A 140 -2.51 1.02 7.07
C GLY A 140 -1.59 2.20 6.88
N MET A 141 -2.11 3.32 6.37
CA MET A 141 -1.40 4.59 6.36
C MET A 141 -2.35 5.78 6.46
N ASP A 142 -1.89 6.81 7.14
CA ASP A 142 -2.53 8.12 7.20
C ASP A 142 -1.99 9.04 6.11
N GLN A 143 -2.86 9.43 5.18
CA GLN A 143 -2.51 10.33 4.09
C GLN A 143 -3.01 11.74 4.40
N TRP A 144 -2.07 12.67 4.49
CA TRP A 144 -2.34 14.09 4.66
C TRP A 144 -2.13 14.82 3.34
N ARG A 145 -3.10 15.68 2.98
CA ARG A 145 -3.07 16.47 1.75
C ARG A 145 -3.18 17.96 2.04
N GLY A 146 -2.16 18.74 1.68
CA GLY A 146 -2.14 20.20 1.82
C GLY A 146 -0.73 20.79 1.74
N ILE A 147 -0.65 22.11 1.57
CA ILE A 147 0.61 22.87 1.47
C ILE A 147 1.53 22.65 2.67
N PRO A 148 1.05 22.64 3.93
CA PRO A 148 1.93 22.41 5.09
C PRO A 148 2.66 21.06 5.05
N VAL A 149 2.15 20.10 4.28
CA VAL A 149 2.61 18.71 4.25
C VAL A 149 3.73 18.50 3.21
N ILE A 150 3.99 19.47 2.32
CA ILE A 150 5.02 19.39 1.27
C ILE A 150 6.40 19.05 1.85
N ILE A 151 6.72 19.60 3.02
CA ILE A 151 8.03 19.40 3.68
C ILE A 151 8.29 17.90 3.92
N PHE A 152 7.24 17.13 4.24
CA PHE A 152 7.34 15.70 4.51
C PHE A 152 7.28 14.84 3.24
N MET A 153 6.67 15.36 2.17
CA MET A 153 6.38 14.64 0.93
C MET A 153 7.59 13.91 0.33
N ILE A 154 8.78 14.52 0.37
CA ILE A 154 10.02 13.94 -0.19
C ILE A 154 10.33 12.58 0.45
N THR A 155 10.07 12.45 1.75
CA THR A 155 10.35 11.23 2.52
C THR A 155 9.12 10.37 2.76
N GLN A 156 7.93 10.92 2.59
CA GLN A 156 6.67 10.26 2.95
C GLN A 156 5.77 10.11 1.72
N TRP A 157 6.35 9.90 0.54
CA TRP A 157 5.56 9.76 -0.69
C TRP A 157 4.69 8.49 -0.63
N PRO A 158 3.35 8.59 -0.78
CA PRO A 158 2.44 7.47 -0.53
C PRO A 158 2.77 6.18 -1.28
N ASN A 159 3.14 6.27 -2.57
CA ASN A 159 3.45 5.09 -3.37
C ASN A 159 4.72 4.38 -2.88
N ARG A 160 5.69 5.14 -2.35
CA ARG A 160 6.93 4.56 -1.82
C ARG A 160 6.65 3.84 -0.51
N ILE A 161 5.97 4.52 0.41
CA ILE A 161 5.57 3.98 1.71
C ILE A 161 4.73 2.71 1.55
N TYR A 162 3.75 2.73 0.65
CA TYR A 162 2.92 1.56 0.36
C TYR A 162 3.74 0.36 -0.13
N LYS A 163 4.70 0.59 -1.03
CA LYS A 163 5.60 -0.46 -1.53
C LYS A 163 6.47 -1.03 -0.40
N GLU A 164 6.99 -0.18 0.47
CA GLU A 164 7.78 -0.58 1.64
C GLU A 164 6.95 -1.45 2.58
N GLN A 165 5.72 -1.07 2.91
CA GLN A 165 4.84 -1.87 3.77
C GLN A 165 4.50 -3.25 3.21
N LEU A 166 4.31 -3.37 1.88
CA LEU A 166 4.10 -4.67 1.24
C LEU A 166 5.33 -5.57 1.33
N ILE A 167 6.53 -5.00 1.19
CA ILE A 167 7.79 -5.73 1.36
C ILE A 167 7.92 -6.16 2.82
N ASP A 168 7.70 -5.26 3.78
CA ASP A 168 7.79 -5.56 5.20
C ASP A 168 6.83 -6.69 5.60
N ALA A 169 5.58 -6.67 5.12
CA ALA A 169 4.60 -7.75 5.32
C ALA A 169 5.10 -9.08 4.75
N THR A 170 5.69 -9.05 3.56
CA THR A 170 6.28 -10.24 2.92
C THR A 170 7.47 -10.77 3.71
N GLU A 171 8.33 -9.89 4.20
CA GLU A 171 9.49 -10.27 5.01
C GLU A 171 9.09 -10.84 6.37
N LEU A 172 8.02 -10.32 6.97
CA LEU A 172 7.45 -10.87 8.20
C LEU A 172 6.94 -12.29 8.00
N GLU A 173 6.25 -12.58 6.89
CA GLU A 173 5.82 -13.95 6.58
C GLU A 173 7.01 -14.88 6.36
N MET A 174 8.01 -14.45 5.58
CA MET A 174 9.19 -15.28 5.30
C MET A 174 10.07 -15.54 6.53
N LYS A 175 9.96 -14.76 7.61
CA LYS A 175 10.63 -15.08 8.89
C LYS A 175 9.98 -16.26 9.61
N ASP A 176 8.72 -16.55 9.32
CA ASP A 176 7.92 -17.61 9.94
C ASP A 176 7.86 -18.88 9.07
N ILE A 177 8.70 -18.96 8.03
CA ILE A 177 8.93 -20.10 7.11
C ILE A 177 10.34 -20.64 7.35
#